data_AF-A0A3N5X0P2-F1
#
_entry.id   AF-A0A3N5X0P2-F1
#
_cell.length_a   1.000
_cell.length_b   1.000
_cell.length_c   1.000
_cell.angle_alpha   90.00
_cell.angle_beta   90.00
_cell.angle_gamma   90.00
#
_symmetry.space_group_name_H-M   'P 1'
#
loop_
_entity.id
_entity.type
_entity.pdbx_description
1 polymer ?
#
loop_
_entity_poly.entity_id
_entity_poly.type
_entity_poly.pdbx_seq_one_letter_code
_entity_poly.pdbx_strand_id
1 'polypeptide(L)' 'MDGNGRWARNRGLPRSVGHRRGVDRIHPVALACSRRGVECLTLYAFSTENWRRPGAEVSALLRLLATMIDDEA' A
#
# COMPACT_ATOMS: atom_id res chain seq x y z
N MET A 1 -2.73 -2.45 -4.91
CA MET A 1 -3.89 -2.65 -4.01
C MET A 1 -4.82 -1.46 -4.15
N ASP A 2 -6.11 -1.69 -4.44
CA ASP A 2 -7.09 -0.62 -4.66
C ASP A 2 -8.04 -0.45 -3.46
N GLY A 3 -8.73 0.69 -3.39
CA GLY A 3 -9.80 0.93 -2.42
C GLY A 3 -9.37 1.61 -1.12
N ASN A 4 -8.07 1.70 -0.83
CA ASN A 4 -7.53 2.33 0.38
C ASN A 4 -8.09 3.73 0.63
N GLY A 5 -8.11 4.59 -0.41
CA GLY A 5 -8.66 5.94 -0.29
C GLY A 5 -10.18 5.98 -0.10
N ARG A 6 -10.93 5.03 -0.67
CA ARG A 6 -12.39 4.89 -0.47
C ARG A 6 -12.69 4.38 0.94
N TRP A 7 -11.92 3.40 1.42
CA TRP A 7 -12.03 2.84 2.77
C TRP A 7 -11.86 3.93 3.85
N ALA A 8 -10.87 4.82 3.67
CA ALA A 8 -10.65 5.95 4.58
C ALA A 8 -11.80 6.96 4.51
N ARG A 9 -12.25 7.34 3.30
CA ARG A 9 -13.35 8.29 3.11
C ARG A 9 -14.65 7.81 3.78
N ASN A 10 -14.99 6.53 3.63
CA ASN A 10 -16.17 5.93 4.25
C ASN A 10 -16.13 5.92 5.79
N ARG A 11 -14.99 6.25 6.38
CA ARG A 11 -14.76 6.34 7.83
C ARG A 11 -14.47 7.77 8.32
N GLY A 12 -14.61 8.76 7.44
CA GLY A 12 -14.25 10.16 7.76
C GLY A 12 -12.75 10.39 7.98
N LEU A 13 -11.90 9.48 7.52
CA LEU A 13 -10.45 9.52 7.73
C LEU A 13 -9.71 10.11 6.51
N PRO A 14 -8.54 10.74 6.71
CA PRO A 14 -7.66 11.13 5.62
C PRO A 14 -7.25 9.93 4.76
N ARG A 15 -7.11 10.14 3.44
CA ARG A 15 -6.70 9.08 2.49
C ARG A 15 -5.39 8.39 2.87
N SER A 16 -4.44 9.14 3.44
CA SER A 16 -3.15 8.63 3.93
C SER A 16 -3.31 7.51 4.95
N VAL A 17 -4.33 7.58 5.82
CA VAL A 17 -4.63 6.53 6.80
C VAL A 17 -5.04 5.24 6.09
N GLY A 18 -5.86 5.36 5.04
CA GLY A 18 -6.23 4.22 4.20
C GLY A 18 -5.03 3.61 3.49
N HIS A 19 -4.11 4.43 2.98
CA HIS A 19 -2.89 3.95 2.34
C HIS A 19 -1.98 3.21 3.32
N ARG A 20 -1.80 3.74 4.54
CA ARG A 20 -1.05 3.06 5.62
C ARG A 20 -1.67 1.72 5.97
N ARG A 21 -2.98 1.67 6.20
CA ARG A 21 -3.71 0.42 6.41
C ARG A 21 -3.56 -0.57 5.26
N GLY A 22 -3.45 -0.10 4.03
CA GLY A 22 -3.15 -0.94 2.89
C GLY A 22 -1.78 -1.59 3.01
N VAL A 23 -0.75 -0.80 3.30
CA VAL A 23 0.62 -1.30 3.46
C VAL A 23 0.74 -2.29 4.62
N ASP A 24 0.12 -2.03 5.77
CA ASP A 24 0.11 -2.95 6.92
C ASP A 24 -0.45 -4.36 6.57
N ARG A 25 -1.20 -4.48 5.46
CA ARG A 25 -1.79 -5.74 4.99
C ARG A 25 -0.88 -6.53 4.06
N ILE A 26 0.21 -5.95 3.58
CA ILE A 26 1.12 -6.63 2.67
C ILE A 26 1.79 -7.82 3.36
N HIS A 27 2.42 -7.60 4.52
CA HIS A 27 3.08 -8.66 5.31
C HIS A 27 2.19 -9.89 5.59
N PRO A 28 0.99 -9.75 6.20
CA PRO A 28 0.15 -10.91 6.49
C PRO A 28 -0.35 -11.62 5.23
N VAL A 29 -0.51 -10.91 4.10
CA VAL A 29 -0.86 -11.51 2.81
C VAL A 29 0.31 -12.28 2.23
N ALA A 30 1.52 -11.72 2.26
CA ALA A 30 2.75 -12.39 1.82
C ALA A 30 2.99 -13.69 2.61
N LEU A 31 2.86 -13.63 3.94
CA LEU A 31 2.93 -14.81 4.80
C LEU A 31 1.85 -15.85 4.46
N ALA A 32 0.62 -15.41 4.17
CA ALA A 32 -0.47 -16.30 3.80
C ALA A 32 -0.26 -16.97 2.43
N CYS A 33 0.39 -16.28 1.49
CA CYS A 33 0.84 -16.81 0.20
C CYS A 33 1.95 -17.85 0.39
N SER A 34 2.98 -17.51 1.17
CA SER A 34 4.10 -18.42 1.50
C SER A 34 3.60 -19.73 2.13
N ARG A 35 2.72 -19.66 3.15
CA ARG A 35 2.13 -20.86 3.78
C ARG A 35 1.30 -21.73 2.83
N ARG A 36 0.88 -21.20 1.68
CA ARG A 36 0.10 -21.92 0.66
C ARG A 36 0.96 -22.43 -0.50
N GLY A 37 2.27 -22.26 -0.45
CA GLY A 37 3.18 -22.65 -1.53
C GLY A 37 3.09 -21.73 -2.76
N VAL A 38 2.64 -20.48 -2.61
CA VAL A 38 2.72 -19.49 -3.68
C VAL A 38 4.18 -19.06 -3.84
N GLU A 39 4.78 -19.43 -4.96
CA GLU A 39 6.20 -19.19 -5.24
C GLU A 39 6.52 -17.73 -5.58
N CYS A 40 5.54 -16.99 -6.13
CA CYS A 40 5.73 -15.59 -6.53
C CYS A 40 4.48 -14.77 -6.25
N LEU A 41 4.67 -13.60 -5.61
CA LEU A 41 3.63 -12.62 -5.34
C LEU A 41 4.06 -11.25 -5.87
N THR A 42 3.38 -10.76 -6.90
CA THR A 42 3.60 -9.40 -7.43
C THR A 42 2.52 -8.46 -6.92
N LEU A 43 2.92 -7.40 -6.21
CA LEU A 43 1.99 -6.42 -5.67
C LEU A 43 2.08 -5.10 -6.42
N TYR A 44 0.94 -4.66 -6.95
CA TYR A 44 0.89 -3.37 -7.62
C TYR A 44 0.76 -2.23 -6.59
N ALA A 45 1.89 -1.66 -6.20
CA ALA A 45 1.97 -0.68 -5.12
C ALA A 45 1.85 0.79 -5.59
N PHE A 46 2.38 1.10 -6.78
CA PHE A 46 2.35 2.44 -7.37
C PHE A 46 2.32 2.34 -8.91
N SER A 47 1.43 3.10 -9.56
CA SER A 47 1.28 3.12 -11.02
C SER A 47 1.85 4.37 -11.68
N THR A 48 2.04 4.34 -13.00
CA THR A 48 2.38 5.51 -13.82
C THR A 48 1.35 6.64 -13.68
N GLU A 49 0.07 6.32 -13.53
CA GLU A 49 -1.01 7.29 -13.36
C GLU A 49 -1.01 7.92 -11.97
N ASN A 50 -0.35 7.29 -10.98
CA ASN A 50 -0.26 7.87 -9.64
C ASN A 50 0.57 9.16 -9.62
N TRP A 51 1.45 9.37 -10.61
CA TRP A 51 2.14 10.64 -10.81
C TRP A 51 1.21 11.81 -11.15
N ARG A 52 -0.01 11.55 -11.63
CA ARG A 52 -1.00 12.60 -11.92
C ARG A 52 -1.71 13.13 -10.66
N ARG A 53 -1.42 12.56 -9.49
CA ARG A 53 -1.99 13.01 -8.20
C ARG A 53 -1.22 14.23 -7.65
N PRO A 54 -1.78 14.95 -6.66
CA PRO A 54 -1.07 16.05 -6.03
C PRO A 54 0.30 15.62 -5.49
N GLY A 55 1.33 16.46 -5.68
CA GLY A 55 2.71 16.12 -5.33
C GLY A 55 2.89 15.70 -3.86
N ALA A 56 2.18 16.34 -2.94
CA ALA A 56 2.19 15.95 -1.52
C ALA A 56 1.65 14.53 -1.28
N GLU A 57 0.61 14.10 -2.03
CA GLU A 57 0.10 12.72 -1.97
C GLU A 57 1.12 11.73 -2.52
N VAL A 58 1.76 12.07 -3.65
CA VAL A 58 2.82 11.24 -4.25
C VAL A 58 3.99 11.06 -3.28
N SER A 59 4.51 12.14 -2.69
CA SER A 59 5.60 12.06 -1.72
C SER A 59 5.22 11.26 -0.48
N ALA A 60 3.98 11.36 0.00
CA ALA A 60 3.50 10.56 1.12
C ALA A 60 3.41 9.07 0.78
N LEU A 61 2.96 8.72 -0.44
CA LEU A 61 2.92 7.34 -0.92
C LEU A 61 4.32 6.74 -1.06
N LEU A 62 5.26 7.47 -1.68
CA LEU A 62 6.63 6.98 -1.85
C LEU A 62 7.34 6.78 -0.51
N ARG A 63 7.18 7.71 0.44
CA ARG A 63 7.70 7.53 1.80
C ARG A 63 7.13 6.29 2.49
N LEU A 64 5.83 6.06 2.35
CA LEU A 64 5.17 4.87 2.92
C LEU A 64 5.73 3.58 2.33
N LEU A 65 6.00 3.56 1.02
CA LEU A 65 6.60 2.40 0.34
C LEU A 65 8.05 2.18 0.76
N ALA A 66 8.84 3.24 0.89
CA ALA A 66 10.22 3.14 1.37
C ALA A 66 10.27 2.53 2.78
N THR A 67 9.45 3.03 3.71
CA THR A 67 9.35 2.47 5.07
C THR A 67 8.97 1.00 5.06
N MET A 68 8.00 0.59 4.23
CA MET A 68 7.63 -0.82 4.12
C MET A 68 8.80 -1.70 3.66
N ILE A 69 9.57 -1.24 2.66
CA ILE A 69 10.71 -1.99 2.15
C ILE A 69 11.76 -2.13 3.24
N ASP A 70 12.04 -1.06 4.00
CA ASP A 70 12.98 -1.08 5.11
C ASP A 70 12.52 -2.02 6.25
N ASP A 71 11.21 -2.08 6.52
CA ASP A 71 10.65 -2.94 7.58
C ASP A 71 10.63 -4.44 7.21
N GLU A 72 10.68 -4.79 5.92
CA GLU A 72 10.67 -6.17 5.41
C GLU A 72 12.07 -6.71 5.05
N ALA A 73 13.11 -5.86 5.12
CA ALA A 73 14.52 -6.22 4.85
C ALA A 73 15.21 -6.81 6.09
#